data_AF-A0A419JJL2-F1
#
_entry.id   AF-A0A419JJL2-F1
#
_cell.length_a   1.000
_cell.length_b   1.000
_cell.length_c   1.000
_cell.angle_alpha   90.00
_cell.angle_beta   90.00
_cell.angle_gamma   90.00
#
_symmetry.space_group_name_H-M   'P 1'
#
loop_
_entity.id
_entity.type
_entity.pdbx_description
1 polymer ?
#
loop_
_entity_poly.entity_id
_entity_poly.type
_entity_poly.pdbx_seq_one_letter_code
_entity_poly.pdbx_strand_id
1 'polypeptide(L)'
;MNERTKHFLRERFREYYLEYPIQLPPGFESREWGFVIFDALPRIVMFRHKSFRSRQEVLEYLRSMAPAHAFSSVAYYEHPEAGTMSDKRWIGADLIFDLDADHLRDAPKSYPEMLARVKHETMKLLDFMTDDFGFSEDMIDVVFSGGRGYHIHVHDPMVRTLGSAERREIVDYVSGRGLEMKTIPGENHGGWGRKINRWIVGYLRDLHENEDALKILQEFDGIGKVRAKALLNAGNDTNLELIRKGGIGLLKDIPESFWNELISRAVQEVGASVDEPVTGDIKRLIRLPTSLHGGSSLRVVPLTMENIEIFDPLKDAVVFSDKEILVEAAQPASCDLRGNHFEIEEGVNTVPEYAGIHLMCRGTVEYVVKR
;
A
#
# COMPACT_ATOMS: atom_id res chain seq x y z
N MET A 1 24.06 -9.57 -9.49
CA MET A 1 23.33 -10.68 -10.11
C MET A 1 24.07 -11.14 -11.36
N ASN A 2 24.66 -12.33 -11.28
CA ASN A 2 25.35 -12.98 -12.38
C ASN A 2 24.36 -13.75 -13.29
N GLU A 3 24.83 -14.20 -14.46
CA GLU A 3 24.00 -14.92 -15.44
C GLU A 3 23.44 -16.24 -14.92
N ARG A 4 24.18 -16.93 -14.05
CA ARG A 4 23.72 -18.20 -13.45
C ARG A 4 22.52 -17.95 -12.54
N THR A 5 22.59 -16.93 -11.70
CA THR A 5 21.49 -16.52 -10.81
C THR A 5 20.28 -16.07 -11.62
N LYS A 6 20.48 -15.28 -12.69
CA LYS A 6 19.37 -14.90 -13.60
C LYS A 6 18.67 -16.11 -14.21
N HIS A 7 19.43 -17.08 -14.71
CA HIS A 7 18.88 -18.30 -15.28
C HIS A 7 18.11 -19.10 -14.23
N PHE A 8 18.67 -19.29 -13.03
CA PHE A 8 17.99 -19.98 -11.93
C PHE A 8 16.66 -19.30 -11.56
N LEU A 9 16.67 -17.98 -11.34
CA LEU A 9 15.47 -17.22 -11.01
C LEU A 9 14.41 -17.30 -12.11
N ARG A 10 14.83 -17.18 -13.39
CA ARG A 10 13.93 -17.29 -14.54
C ARG A 10 13.23 -18.64 -14.59
N GLU A 11 13.95 -19.75 -14.36
CA GLU A 11 13.35 -21.08 -14.35
C GLU A 11 12.38 -21.27 -13.17
N ARG A 12 12.73 -20.77 -11.98
CA ARG A 12 11.82 -20.78 -10.82
C ARG A 12 10.55 -19.96 -11.06
N PHE A 13 10.68 -18.77 -11.66
CA PHE A 13 9.54 -17.94 -12.02
C PHE A 13 8.70 -18.61 -13.12
N ARG A 14 9.34 -19.30 -14.06
CA ARG A 14 8.65 -20.07 -15.09
C ARG A 14 7.81 -21.19 -14.51
N GLU A 15 8.38 -21.97 -13.59
CA GLU A 15 7.65 -23.01 -12.85
C GLU A 15 6.44 -22.43 -12.14
N TYR A 16 6.59 -21.28 -11.47
CA TYR A 16 5.47 -20.57 -10.87
C TYR A 16 4.36 -20.25 -11.89
N TYR A 17 4.70 -19.66 -13.05
CA TYR A 17 3.70 -19.32 -14.08
C TYR A 17 3.08 -20.54 -14.78
N LEU A 18 3.69 -21.72 -14.66
CA LEU A 18 3.14 -22.99 -15.14
C LEU A 18 2.15 -23.60 -14.15
N GLU A 19 2.44 -23.50 -12.85
CA GLU A 19 1.68 -24.14 -11.78
C GLU A 19 0.53 -23.27 -11.25
N TYR A 20 0.77 -21.98 -11.04
CA TYR A 20 -0.17 -21.10 -10.35
C TYR A 20 -1.11 -20.37 -11.33
N PRO A 21 -2.41 -20.21 -10.96
CA PRO A 21 -3.36 -19.47 -11.78
C PRO A 21 -3.04 -17.98 -11.78
N ILE A 22 -3.19 -17.35 -12.96
CA ILE A 22 -3.04 -15.90 -13.12
C ILE A 22 -4.41 -15.22 -13.19
N GLN A 23 -4.65 -14.27 -12.30
CA GLN A 23 -5.79 -13.36 -12.32
C GLN A 23 -5.51 -12.24 -13.33
N LEU A 24 -6.42 -12.08 -14.30
CA LEU A 24 -6.32 -11.01 -15.29
C LEU A 24 -7.13 -9.81 -14.81
N PRO A 25 -6.66 -8.58 -15.05
CA PRO A 25 -7.41 -7.38 -14.71
C PRO A 25 -8.71 -7.29 -15.53
N PRO A 26 -9.77 -6.65 -15.02
CA PRO A 26 -10.99 -6.40 -15.80
C PRO A 26 -10.70 -5.67 -17.10
N GLY A 27 -11.29 -6.14 -18.22
CA GLY A 27 -11.09 -5.54 -19.55
C GLY A 27 -9.65 -5.63 -20.07
N PHE A 28 -8.94 -6.71 -19.76
CA PHE A 28 -7.53 -6.88 -20.07
C PHE A 28 -7.17 -6.74 -21.56
N GLU A 29 -8.14 -6.98 -22.46
CA GLU A 29 -8.00 -6.85 -23.90
C GLU A 29 -7.83 -5.40 -24.35
N SER A 30 -8.37 -4.46 -23.58
CA SER A 30 -8.27 -3.02 -23.83
C SER A 30 -7.12 -2.37 -23.06
N ARG A 31 -6.26 -3.14 -22.39
CA ARG A 31 -5.15 -2.62 -21.58
C ARG A 31 -3.82 -2.78 -22.31
N GLU A 32 -2.94 -1.81 -22.10
CA GLU A 32 -1.53 -1.97 -22.43
C GLU A 32 -0.86 -2.86 -21.39
N TRP A 33 0.03 -3.72 -21.85
CA TRP A 33 0.86 -4.58 -21.01
C TRP A 33 2.33 -4.18 -21.06
N GLY A 34 3.00 -4.33 -19.91
CA GLY A 34 4.41 -4.03 -19.72
C GLY A 34 5.13 -5.16 -18.98
N PHE A 35 6.37 -5.45 -19.37
CA PHE A 35 7.16 -6.53 -18.77
C PHE A 35 8.62 -6.12 -18.55
N VAL A 36 9.22 -6.64 -17.48
CA VAL A 36 10.67 -6.58 -17.24
C VAL A 36 11.19 -8.02 -17.22
N ILE A 37 12.27 -8.27 -17.96
CA ILE A 37 12.86 -9.60 -18.13
C ILE A 37 14.17 -9.71 -17.35
N PHE A 38 14.51 -10.93 -16.89
CA PHE A 38 15.72 -11.18 -16.11
C PHE A 38 17.02 -10.81 -16.85
N ASP A 39 17.08 -11.07 -18.16
CA ASP A 39 18.28 -10.87 -18.98
C ASP A 39 18.80 -9.42 -18.91
N ALA A 40 17.88 -8.44 -18.83
CA ALA A 40 18.21 -7.03 -18.76
C ALA A 40 18.68 -6.57 -17.36
N LEU A 41 18.40 -7.34 -16.30
CA LEU A 41 18.76 -6.96 -14.94
C LEU A 41 20.29 -6.87 -14.76
N PRO A 42 20.79 -5.95 -13.92
CA PRO A 42 20.06 -5.05 -13.02
C PRO A 42 19.46 -3.82 -13.71
N ARG A 43 19.72 -3.59 -15.00
CA ARG A 43 19.12 -2.48 -15.75
C ARG A 43 17.63 -2.77 -15.97
N ILE A 44 16.77 -1.99 -15.35
CA ILE A 44 15.32 -2.11 -15.57
C ILE A 44 15.00 -1.60 -16.98
N VAL A 45 14.74 -2.54 -17.90
CA VAL A 45 14.22 -2.27 -19.24
C VAL A 45 12.80 -2.80 -19.32
N MET A 46 11.85 -1.90 -19.58
CA MET A 46 10.44 -2.24 -19.68
C MET A 46 10.02 -2.43 -21.14
N PHE A 47 9.60 -3.64 -21.48
CA PHE A 47 8.99 -3.98 -22.76
C PHE A 47 7.51 -3.63 -22.71
N ARG A 48 7.11 -2.59 -23.46
CA ARG A 48 5.78 -1.98 -23.44
C ARG A 48 5.04 -2.15 -24.77
N HIS A 49 3.85 -1.54 -24.88
CA HIS A 49 3.01 -1.55 -26.09
C HIS A 49 2.59 -2.96 -26.51
N LYS A 50 2.33 -3.82 -25.52
CA LYS A 50 1.73 -5.14 -25.74
C LYS A 50 0.24 -5.11 -25.46
N SER A 51 -0.51 -5.91 -26.18
CA SER A 51 -1.92 -6.20 -25.94
C SER A 51 -2.17 -7.67 -26.22
N PHE A 52 -3.23 -8.22 -25.62
CA PHE A 52 -3.57 -9.62 -25.73
C PHE A 52 -5.07 -9.74 -26.00
N ARG A 53 -5.46 -10.65 -26.90
CA ARG A 53 -6.86 -10.81 -27.31
C ARG A 53 -7.58 -11.94 -26.58
N SER A 54 -6.83 -12.78 -25.85
CA SER A 54 -7.40 -13.89 -25.11
C SER A 54 -6.58 -14.20 -23.86
N ARG A 55 -7.24 -14.82 -22.88
CA ARG A 55 -6.58 -15.33 -21.68
C ARG A 55 -5.43 -16.29 -22.01
N GLN A 56 -5.62 -17.14 -23.01
CA GLN A 56 -4.61 -18.13 -23.41
C GLN A 56 -3.32 -17.46 -23.88
N GLU A 57 -3.43 -16.39 -24.66
CA GLU A 57 -2.27 -15.64 -25.18
C GLU A 57 -1.44 -15.02 -24.03
N VAL A 58 -2.12 -14.44 -23.02
CA VAL A 58 -1.44 -13.90 -21.82
C VAL A 58 -0.68 -15.02 -21.09
N LEU A 59 -1.33 -16.16 -20.86
CA LEU A 59 -0.74 -17.27 -20.14
C LEU A 59 0.45 -17.87 -20.88
N GLU A 60 0.35 -18.07 -22.19
CA GLU A 60 1.46 -18.52 -23.04
C GLU A 60 2.64 -17.55 -23.00
N TYR A 61 2.36 -16.25 -23.04
CA TYR A 61 3.40 -15.22 -22.94
C TYR A 61 4.12 -15.27 -21.59
N LEU A 62 3.38 -15.32 -20.47
CA LEU A 62 3.97 -15.39 -19.14
C LEU A 62 4.80 -16.68 -18.93
N ARG A 63 4.31 -17.83 -19.41
CA ARG A 63 4.99 -19.13 -19.29
C ARG A 63 6.22 -19.27 -20.18
N SER A 64 6.26 -18.59 -21.32
CA SER A 64 7.40 -18.62 -22.24
C SER A 64 8.47 -17.60 -21.86
N MET A 65 8.04 -16.37 -21.54
CA MET A 65 8.95 -15.28 -21.21
C MET A 65 9.45 -15.34 -19.76
N ALA A 66 8.64 -15.85 -18.84
CA ALA A 66 8.90 -15.89 -17.39
C ALA A 66 9.46 -14.54 -16.86
N PRO A 67 8.68 -13.44 -16.99
CA PRO A 67 9.17 -12.11 -16.69
C PRO A 67 9.45 -11.93 -15.20
N ALA A 68 10.49 -11.15 -14.88
CA ALA A 68 10.79 -10.71 -13.52
C ALA A 68 9.67 -9.82 -12.97
N HIS A 69 9.07 -8.98 -13.81
CA HIS A 69 7.89 -8.20 -13.45
C HIS A 69 6.89 -8.16 -14.60
N ALA A 70 5.60 -8.28 -14.28
CA ALA A 70 4.49 -8.13 -15.22
C ALA A 70 3.56 -7.01 -14.76
N PHE A 71 3.07 -6.22 -15.72
CA PHE A 71 2.21 -5.07 -15.47
C PHE A 71 1.11 -4.96 -16.53
N SER A 72 -0.01 -4.35 -16.15
CA SER A 72 -1.08 -3.90 -17.03
C SER A 72 -1.42 -2.44 -16.75
N SER A 73 -1.85 -1.70 -17.76
CA SER A 73 -2.27 -0.31 -17.58
C SER A 73 -3.54 -0.21 -16.78
N VAL A 74 -3.64 0.82 -15.94
CA VAL A 74 -4.91 1.23 -15.30
C VAL A 74 -5.88 1.83 -16.33
N ALA A 75 -5.32 2.30 -17.44
CA ALA A 75 -6.05 2.84 -18.58
C ALA A 75 -6.62 1.75 -19.49
N TYR A 76 -7.74 2.10 -20.13
CA TYR A 76 -8.38 1.38 -21.22
C TYR A 76 -8.17 2.16 -22.52
N TYR A 77 -7.89 1.43 -23.60
CA TYR A 77 -7.55 1.96 -24.92
C TYR A 77 -8.31 1.21 -26.01
N GLU A 78 -8.60 1.89 -27.12
CA GLU A 78 -9.11 1.21 -28.33
C GLU A 78 -7.98 0.43 -29.02
N HIS A 79 -6.75 0.96 -28.99
CA HIS A 79 -5.55 0.38 -29.61
C HIS A 79 -4.38 0.32 -28.60
N PRO A 80 -4.44 -0.55 -27.58
CA PRO A 80 -3.46 -0.60 -26.49
C PRO A 80 -1.99 -0.82 -26.93
N GLU A 81 -1.78 -1.51 -28.05
CA GLU A 81 -0.47 -1.78 -28.66
C GLU A 81 0.12 -0.61 -29.45
N ALA A 82 -0.62 0.49 -29.68
CA ALA A 82 -0.12 1.59 -30.48
C ALA A 82 1.12 2.24 -29.83
N GLY A 83 2.07 2.66 -30.67
CA GLY A 83 3.35 3.21 -30.23
C GLY A 83 3.25 4.62 -29.62
N THR A 84 2.20 5.38 -29.97
CA THR A 84 1.98 6.75 -29.48
C THR A 84 0.67 6.87 -28.72
N MET A 85 0.59 7.82 -27.79
CA MET A 85 -0.61 8.00 -26.95
C MET A 85 -1.84 8.47 -27.73
N SER A 86 -1.66 9.27 -28.78
CA SER A 86 -2.78 9.70 -29.64
C SER A 86 -3.40 8.49 -30.35
N ASP A 87 -2.55 7.58 -30.83
CA ASP A 87 -2.99 6.44 -31.61
C ASP A 87 -3.64 5.36 -30.74
N LYS A 88 -3.31 5.32 -29.44
CA LYS A 88 -3.95 4.39 -28.50
C LYS A 88 -5.45 4.64 -28.32
N ARG A 89 -5.91 5.89 -28.51
CA ARG A 89 -7.28 6.35 -28.26
C ARG A 89 -7.78 5.95 -26.86
N TRP A 90 -7.40 6.75 -25.86
CA TRP A 90 -7.77 6.55 -24.46
C TRP A 90 -9.29 6.59 -24.27
N ILE A 91 -9.82 5.60 -23.54
CA ILE A 91 -11.25 5.42 -23.27
C ILE A 91 -11.57 5.84 -21.82
N GLY A 92 -10.66 5.58 -20.89
CA GLY A 92 -10.86 5.78 -19.46
C GLY A 92 -9.72 5.16 -18.65
N ALA A 93 -9.73 5.32 -17.34
CA ALA A 93 -8.79 4.64 -16.43
C ALA A 93 -9.43 4.34 -15.07
N ASP A 94 -9.10 3.20 -14.48
CA ASP A 94 -9.45 2.93 -13.08
C ASP A 94 -8.85 4.02 -12.17
N LEU A 95 -9.52 4.33 -11.06
CA LEU A 95 -8.89 5.14 -10.00
C LEU A 95 -7.99 4.24 -9.17
N ILE A 96 -6.73 4.61 -9.07
CA ILE A 96 -5.74 3.83 -8.36
C ILE A 96 -5.06 4.65 -7.28
N PHE A 97 -4.75 4.00 -6.17
CA PHE A 97 -3.92 4.55 -5.12
C PHE A 97 -2.76 3.58 -4.88
N ASP A 98 -1.55 4.12 -4.76
CA ASP A 98 -0.36 3.36 -4.44
C ASP A 98 0.17 3.83 -3.08
N LEU A 99 0.31 2.86 -2.18
CA LEU A 99 0.86 3.06 -0.85
C LEU A 99 2.15 2.27 -0.79
N ASP A 100 3.27 2.94 -1.03
CA ASP A 100 4.61 2.40 -0.78
C ASP A 100 5.10 2.87 0.59
N ALA A 101 5.71 1.96 1.34
CA ALA A 101 6.24 2.27 2.64
C ALA A 101 7.36 3.34 2.63
N ASP A 102 8.03 3.55 1.50
CA ASP A 102 9.00 4.65 1.32
C ASP A 102 8.36 6.05 1.45
N HIS A 103 7.04 6.16 1.22
CA HIS A 103 6.30 7.41 1.34
C HIS A 103 5.71 7.66 2.73
N LEU A 104 5.90 6.72 3.66
CA LEU A 104 5.39 6.85 5.01
C LEU A 104 6.30 7.74 5.85
N ARG A 105 5.70 8.67 6.58
CA ARG A 105 6.39 9.44 7.63
C ARG A 105 6.86 8.48 8.71
N ASP A 106 8.11 8.66 9.16
CA ASP A 106 8.72 7.87 10.22
C ASP A 106 8.63 6.35 10.00
N ALA A 107 8.83 5.93 8.74
CA ALA A 107 8.80 4.51 8.36
C ALA A 107 9.72 3.68 9.27
N PRO A 108 9.21 2.59 9.87
CA PRO A 108 10.04 1.69 10.67
C PRO A 108 11.27 1.18 9.92
N LYS A 109 12.35 0.92 10.65
CA LYS A 109 13.60 0.43 10.06
C LYS A 109 13.52 -1.04 9.64
N SER A 110 12.72 -1.84 10.34
CA SER A 110 12.56 -3.25 10.00
C SER A 110 11.54 -3.43 8.88
N TYR A 111 11.84 -4.36 7.96
CA TYR A 111 10.95 -4.66 6.84
C TYR A 111 9.56 -5.18 7.30
N PRO A 112 9.43 -6.03 8.34
CA PRO A 112 8.12 -6.45 8.84
C PRO A 112 7.28 -5.31 9.42
N GLU A 113 7.86 -4.44 10.25
CA GLU A 113 7.13 -3.30 10.83
C GLU A 113 6.73 -2.29 9.75
N MET A 114 7.59 -2.08 8.76
CA MET A 114 7.31 -1.26 7.58
C MET A 114 6.07 -1.77 6.82
N LEU A 115 5.99 -3.08 6.57
CA LEU A 115 4.83 -3.71 5.93
C LEU A 115 3.56 -3.64 6.78
N ALA A 116 3.68 -3.76 8.10
CA ALA A 116 2.55 -3.60 9.01
C ALA A 116 2.02 -2.15 9.00
N ARG A 117 2.92 -1.16 8.97
CA ARG A 117 2.57 0.26 8.90
C ARG A 117 1.85 0.59 7.59
N VAL A 118 2.38 0.17 6.44
CA VAL A 118 1.74 0.47 5.14
C VAL A 118 0.39 -0.22 4.99
N LYS A 119 0.22 -1.42 5.56
CA LYS A 119 -1.09 -2.08 5.65
C LYS A 119 -2.08 -1.26 6.47
N HIS A 120 -1.68 -0.74 7.62
CA HIS A 120 -2.53 0.11 8.44
C HIS A 120 -2.96 1.38 7.69
N GLU A 121 -2.05 2.06 6.99
CA GLU A 121 -2.39 3.23 6.16
C GLU A 121 -3.31 2.86 4.97
N THR A 122 -3.15 1.66 4.41
CA THR A 122 -4.05 1.13 3.36
C THR A 122 -5.47 0.98 3.90
N MET A 123 -5.63 0.47 5.13
CA MET A 123 -6.96 0.35 5.77
C MET A 123 -7.63 1.71 5.99
N LYS A 124 -6.87 2.74 6.40
CA LYS A 124 -7.42 4.10 6.52
C LYS A 124 -7.93 4.62 5.18
N LEU A 125 -7.19 4.38 4.11
CA LEU A 125 -7.62 4.82 2.79
C LEU A 125 -8.87 4.07 2.31
N LEU A 126 -9.01 2.78 2.63
CA LEU A 126 -10.22 2.01 2.35
C LEU A 126 -11.45 2.54 3.10
N ASP A 127 -11.27 3.03 4.33
CA ASP A 127 -12.33 3.73 5.08
C ASP A 127 -12.77 5.02 4.37
N PHE A 128 -11.85 5.79 3.76
CA PHE A 128 -12.25 6.92 2.89
C PHE A 128 -13.01 6.46 1.65
N MET A 129 -12.58 5.38 0.99
CA MET A 129 -13.25 4.89 -0.22
C MET A 129 -14.70 4.46 0.05
N THR A 130 -14.94 3.85 1.20
CA THR A 130 -16.24 3.29 1.57
C THR A 130 -17.13 4.26 2.36
N ASP A 131 -16.64 4.90 3.43
CA ASP A 131 -17.45 5.81 4.27
C ASP A 131 -17.66 7.19 3.64
N ASP A 132 -16.64 7.74 2.95
CA ASP A 132 -16.69 9.11 2.43
C ASP A 132 -17.16 9.16 0.98
N PHE A 133 -16.54 8.37 0.12
CA PHE A 133 -16.91 8.33 -1.30
C PHE A 133 -18.07 7.37 -1.60
N GLY A 134 -18.38 6.44 -0.69
CA GLY A 134 -19.52 5.54 -0.85
C GLY A 134 -19.34 4.49 -1.94
N PHE A 135 -18.10 4.18 -2.34
CA PHE A 135 -17.85 3.08 -3.26
C PHE A 135 -18.24 1.76 -2.60
N SER A 136 -18.92 0.89 -3.35
CA SER A 136 -19.23 -0.45 -2.88
C SER A 136 -17.98 -1.32 -2.88
N GLU A 137 -17.85 -2.19 -1.89
CA GLU A 137 -16.65 -3.01 -1.69
C GLU A 137 -16.34 -3.92 -2.89
N ASP A 138 -17.37 -4.34 -3.65
CA ASP A 138 -17.21 -5.16 -4.87
C ASP A 138 -16.60 -4.39 -6.06
N MET A 139 -16.52 -3.06 -5.97
CA MET A 139 -15.89 -2.20 -6.96
C MET A 139 -14.46 -1.81 -6.55
N ILE A 140 -13.98 -2.28 -5.40
CA ILE A 140 -12.67 -1.98 -4.84
C ILE A 140 -11.82 -3.25 -4.81
N ASP A 141 -10.76 -3.29 -5.61
CA ASP A 141 -9.73 -4.33 -5.52
C ASP A 141 -8.56 -3.82 -4.68
N VAL A 142 -8.20 -4.57 -3.63
CA VAL A 142 -6.98 -4.33 -2.85
C VAL A 142 -5.91 -5.33 -3.28
N VAL A 143 -4.68 -4.88 -3.50
CA VAL A 143 -3.62 -5.75 -4.01
C VAL A 143 -2.32 -5.48 -3.28
N PHE A 144 -1.77 -6.47 -2.58
CA PHE A 144 -0.38 -6.41 -2.13
C PHE A 144 0.53 -6.42 -3.34
N SER A 145 1.39 -5.41 -3.47
CA SER A 145 2.20 -5.18 -4.68
C SER A 145 3.31 -6.21 -4.89
N GLY A 146 3.49 -7.16 -3.96
CA GLY A 146 4.62 -8.08 -3.93
C GLY A 146 5.91 -7.43 -3.39
N GLY A 147 5.91 -6.13 -3.10
CA GLY A 147 7.09 -5.39 -2.67
C GLY A 147 6.94 -4.84 -1.25
N ARG A 148 6.77 -3.53 -1.16
CA ARG A 148 6.74 -2.78 0.11
C ARG A 148 5.42 -2.04 0.33
N GLY A 149 4.37 -2.46 -0.36
CA GLY A 149 3.17 -1.64 -0.46
C GLY A 149 1.94 -2.35 -0.98
N TYR A 150 0.86 -1.59 -1.06
CA TYR A 150 -0.44 -2.03 -1.55
C TYR A 150 -0.95 -1.08 -2.63
N HIS A 151 -1.74 -1.61 -3.54
CA HIS A 151 -2.53 -0.83 -4.47
C HIS A 151 -4.00 -0.99 -4.14
N ILE A 152 -4.76 0.09 -4.28
CA ILE A 152 -6.21 0.06 -4.29
C ILE A 152 -6.66 0.45 -5.69
N HIS A 153 -7.54 -0.34 -6.29
CA HIS A 153 -8.17 -0.06 -7.57
C HIS A 153 -9.67 0.13 -7.35
N VAL A 154 -10.19 1.26 -7.82
CA VAL A 154 -11.63 1.53 -7.86
C VAL A 154 -12.07 1.46 -9.32
N HIS A 155 -12.92 0.48 -9.60
CA HIS A 155 -13.41 0.15 -10.95
C HIS A 155 -14.72 0.86 -11.33
N ASP A 156 -15.20 1.74 -10.47
CA ASP A 156 -16.47 2.45 -10.69
C ASP A 156 -16.48 3.23 -12.01
N PRO A 157 -17.47 3.02 -12.90
CA PRO A 157 -17.61 3.79 -14.12
C PRO A 157 -17.61 5.31 -13.91
N MET A 158 -18.07 5.81 -12.76
CA MET A 158 -18.13 7.24 -12.45
C MET A 158 -16.75 7.89 -12.35
N VAL A 159 -15.72 7.14 -11.93
CA VAL A 159 -14.35 7.67 -11.80
C VAL A 159 -13.53 7.47 -13.07
N ARG A 160 -14.05 6.70 -14.03
CA ARG A 160 -13.28 6.23 -15.19
C ARG A 160 -12.82 7.36 -16.11
N THR A 161 -13.63 8.41 -16.23
CA THR A 161 -13.36 9.56 -17.10
C THR A 161 -12.63 10.70 -16.38
N LEU A 162 -12.40 10.60 -15.07
CA LEU A 162 -11.67 11.63 -14.32
C LEU A 162 -10.26 11.76 -14.88
N GLY A 163 -9.84 12.99 -15.16
CA GLY A 163 -8.50 13.32 -15.57
C GLY A 163 -7.55 13.46 -14.38
N SER A 164 -6.30 13.80 -14.68
CA SER A 164 -5.24 13.93 -13.68
C SER A 164 -5.50 15.06 -12.67
N ALA A 165 -6.28 16.09 -13.02
CA ALA A 165 -6.58 17.19 -12.11
C ALA A 165 -7.66 16.78 -11.10
N GLU A 166 -8.77 16.20 -11.56
CA GLU A 166 -9.83 15.75 -10.64
C GLU A 166 -9.32 14.66 -9.69
N ARG A 167 -8.42 13.78 -10.16
CA ARG A 167 -7.78 12.77 -9.31
C ARG A 167 -6.87 13.36 -8.24
N ARG A 168 -6.22 14.49 -8.52
CA ARG A 168 -5.42 15.21 -7.51
C ARG A 168 -6.30 15.80 -6.42
N GLU A 169 -7.49 16.30 -6.73
CA GLU A 169 -8.45 16.75 -5.73
C GLU A 169 -8.90 15.60 -4.80
N ILE A 170 -9.05 14.38 -5.34
CA ILE A 170 -9.33 13.19 -4.53
C ILE A 170 -8.16 12.89 -3.57
N VAL A 171 -6.92 13.01 -4.05
CA VAL A 171 -5.72 12.86 -3.22
C VAL A 171 -5.67 13.92 -2.12
N ASP A 172 -5.97 15.18 -2.44
CA ASP A 172 -6.01 16.28 -1.48
C ASP A 172 -7.08 16.03 -0.41
N TYR A 173 -8.26 15.53 -0.81
CA TYR A 173 -9.31 15.14 0.13
C TYR A 173 -8.85 14.03 1.09
N VAL A 174 -8.35 12.89 0.59
CA VAL A 174 -7.98 11.77 1.48
C VAL A 174 -6.75 12.07 2.35
N SER A 175 -5.88 12.99 1.93
CA SER A 175 -4.73 13.44 2.70
C SER A 175 -5.05 14.58 3.67
N GLY A 176 -6.25 15.18 3.58
CA GLY A 176 -6.64 16.34 4.39
C GLY A 176 -5.90 17.62 4.02
N ARG A 177 -5.31 17.68 2.82
CA ARG A 177 -4.53 18.83 2.36
C ARG A 177 -5.46 20.03 2.14
N GLY A 178 -5.08 21.18 2.70
CA GLY A 178 -5.88 22.40 2.61
C GLY A 178 -7.14 22.39 3.47
N LEU A 179 -7.32 21.40 4.35
CA LEU A 179 -8.44 21.37 5.27
C LEU A 179 -8.27 22.46 6.35
N GLU A 180 -9.17 23.44 6.34
CA GLU A 180 -9.28 24.45 7.38
C GLU A 180 -10.53 24.20 8.22
N MET A 181 -10.36 24.01 9.53
CA MET A 181 -11.46 23.78 10.46
C MET A 181 -11.28 24.64 11.71
N LYS A 182 -12.29 25.47 12.01
CA LYS A 182 -12.24 26.46 13.10
C LYS A 182 -12.94 26.01 14.38
N THR A 183 -13.80 24.99 14.29
CA THR A 183 -14.60 24.51 15.41
C THR A 183 -14.62 23.00 15.42
N ILE A 184 -14.72 22.39 16.61
CA ILE A 184 -14.87 20.94 16.72
C ILE A 184 -16.21 20.53 16.08
N PRO A 185 -16.18 19.71 15.02
CA PRO A 185 -17.38 19.25 14.34
C PRO A 185 -18.11 18.22 15.21
N GLY A 186 -19.42 18.06 15.02
CA GLY A 186 -20.13 16.88 15.51
C GLY A 186 -19.99 15.70 14.54
N GLU A 187 -20.13 14.46 15.00
CA GLU A 187 -20.05 13.26 14.15
C GLU A 187 -21.08 13.24 13.01
N ASN A 188 -22.19 13.96 13.18
CA ASN A 188 -23.25 14.11 12.19
C ASN A 188 -22.84 14.93 10.94
N HIS A 189 -21.69 15.62 10.97
CA HIS A 189 -21.21 16.39 9.82
C HIS A 189 -20.69 15.51 8.67
N GLY A 190 -20.41 14.22 8.92
CA GLY A 190 -19.85 13.31 7.91
C GLY A 190 -18.40 13.66 7.52
N GLY A 191 -17.81 12.83 6.65
CA GLY A 191 -16.46 12.99 6.12
C GLY A 191 -15.40 13.36 7.18
N TRP A 192 -14.54 14.33 6.84
CA TRP A 192 -13.53 14.87 7.75
C TRP A 192 -14.07 15.36 9.09
N GLY A 193 -15.28 15.94 9.13
CA GLY A 193 -15.90 16.38 10.37
C GLY A 193 -16.11 15.21 11.34
N ARG A 194 -16.67 14.11 10.83
CA ARG A 194 -16.85 12.89 11.61
C ARG A 194 -15.52 12.28 12.04
N LYS A 195 -14.56 12.16 11.13
CA LYS A 195 -13.27 11.51 11.42
C LYS A 195 -12.46 12.28 12.47
N ILE A 196 -12.39 13.62 12.37
CA ILE A 196 -11.74 14.48 13.36
C ILE A 196 -12.44 14.37 14.72
N ASN A 197 -13.77 14.40 14.75
CA ASN A 197 -14.50 14.22 16.01
C ASN A 197 -14.18 12.88 16.68
N ARG A 198 -14.27 11.78 15.93
CA ARG A 198 -13.96 10.43 16.45
C ARG A 198 -12.53 10.32 16.98
N TRP A 199 -11.56 10.91 16.27
CA TRP A 199 -10.18 10.95 16.74
C TRP A 199 -10.05 11.75 18.04
N ILE A 200 -10.64 12.94 18.14
CA ILE A 200 -10.61 13.77 19.37
C ILE A 200 -11.27 13.03 20.55
N VAL A 201 -12.40 12.38 20.31
CA VAL A 201 -13.11 11.58 21.32
C VAL A 201 -12.24 10.42 21.81
N GLY A 202 -11.58 9.71 20.88
CA GLY A 202 -10.60 8.67 21.21
C GLY A 202 -9.45 9.21 22.04
N TYR A 203 -8.83 10.29 21.59
CA TYR A 203 -7.72 10.95 22.30
C TYR A 203 -8.09 11.36 23.73
N LEU A 204 -9.28 11.95 23.93
CA LEU A 204 -9.74 12.36 25.27
C LEU A 204 -10.05 11.16 26.18
N ARG A 205 -10.58 10.07 25.62
CA ARG A 205 -10.78 8.81 26.37
C ARG A 205 -9.43 8.23 26.79
N ASP A 206 -8.48 8.14 25.88
CA ASP A 206 -7.18 7.55 26.16
C ASP A 206 -6.40 8.40 27.18
N LEU A 207 -6.57 9.74 27.15
CA LEU A 207 -6.08 10.62 28.22
C LEU A 207 -6.75 10.37 29.57
N HIS A 208 -8.05 10.08 29.60
CA HIS A 208 -8.77 9.81 30.85
C HIS A 208 -8.24 8.57 31.57
N GLU A 209 -7.80 7.57 30.81
CA GLU A 209 -7.26 6.30 31.31
C GLU A 209 -5.76 6.36 31.64
N ASN A 210 -5.07 7.44 31.23
CA ASN A 210 -3.63 7.56 31.33
C ASN A 210 -3.21 8.31 32.62
N GLU A 211 -2.43 7.64 33.47
CA GLU A 211 -1.93 8.18 34.75
C GLU A 211 -1.03 9.42 34.58
N ASP A 212 -0.33 9.53 33.45
CA ASP A 212 0.55 10.66 33.11
C ASP A 212 -0.17 11.79 32.35
N ALA A 213 -1.46 11.65 32.05
CA ALA A 213 -2.18 12.59 31.19
C ALA A 213 -2.20 14.04 31.72
N LEU A 214 -2.17 14.24 33.03
CA LEU A 214 -2.07 15.58 33.61
C LEU A 214 -0.75 16.27 33.20
N LYS A 215 0.36 15.53 33.17
CA LYS A 215 1.65 16.04 32.73
C LYS A 215 1.65 16.31 31.23
N ILE A 216 1.15 15.36 30.42
CA ILE A 216 1.04 15.50 28.96
C ILE A 216 0.25 16.76 28.59
N LEU A 217 -0.93 16.95 29.22
CA LEU A 217 -1.78 18.11 28.95
C LEU A 217 -1.12 19.43 29.35
N GLN A 218 -0.31 19.45 30.41
CA GLN A 218 0.39 20.65 30.86
C GLN A 218 1.58 21.05 29.98
N GLU A 219 1.99 20.22 29.03
CA GLU A 219 2.99 20.58 28.01
C GLU A 219 2.41 21.48 26.91
N PHE A 220 1.07 21.52 26.77
CA PHE A 220 0.40 22.41 25.82
C PHE A 220 0.36 23.85 26.35
N ASP A 221 0.69 24.79 25.48
CA ASP A 221 0.63 26.22 25.82
C ASP A 221 -0.80 26.63 26.21
N GLY A 222 -0.91 27.39 27.30
CA GLY A 222 -2.17 27.80 27.88
C GLY A 222 -2.95 26.72 28.66
N ILE A 223 -2.44 25.50 28.81
CA ILE A 223 -3.11 24.43 29.58
C ILE A 223 -2.49 24.30 30.98
N GLY A 224 -3.00 25.07 31.93
CA GLY A 224 -2.68 24.92 33.35
C GLY A 224 -3.41 23.73 34.02
N LYS A 225 -3.04 23.41 35.27
CA LYS A 225 -3.61 22.29 36.06
C LYS A 225 -5.15 22.24 36.08
N VAL A 226 -5.83 23.39 36.13
CA VAL A 226 -7.30 23.45 36.14
C VAL A 226 -7.88 23.02 34.79
N ARG A 227 -7.33 23.54 33.68
CA ARG A 227 -7.74 23.18 32.31
C ARG A 227 -7.41 21.73 31.99
N ALA A 228 -6.24 21.24 32.40
CA ALA A 228 -5.86 19.83 32.27
C ALA A 228 -6.87 18.90 32.97
N LYS A 229 -7.26 19.22 34.21
CA LYS A 229 -8.30 18.46 34.91
C LYS A 229 -9.68 18.52 34.22
N ALA A 230 -10.04 19.65 33.62
CA ALA A 230 -11.28 19.76 32.86
C ALA A 230 -11.26 18.84 31.61
N LEU A 231 -10.15 18.78 30.88
CA LEU A 231 -9.95 17.87 29.75
C LEU A 231 -9.98 16.41 30.19
N LEU A 232 -9.32 16.05 31.31
CA LEU A 232 -9.38 14.70 31.87
C LEU A 232 -10.81 14.30 32.23
N ASN A 233 -11.55 15.20 32.88
CA ASN A 233 -12.95 14.95 33.21
C ASN A 233 -13.82 14.86 31.96
N ALA A 234 -13.44 15.46 30.83
CA ALA A 234 -14.18 15.37 29.58
C ALA A 234 -14.12 13.98 28.93
N GLY A 235 -13.12 13.17 29.28
CA GLY A 235 -12.95 11.82 28.73
C GLY A 235 -13.83 10.73 29.34
N ASN A 236 -14.76 11.06 30.25
CA ASN A 236 -15.76 10.09 30.70
C ASN A 236 -16.90 9.92 29.66
N ASP A 237 -17.55 8.76 29.65
CA ASP A 237 -18.58 8.39 28.67
C ASP A 237 -19.68 9.46 28.46
N THR A 238 -20.16 10.08 29.53
CA THR A 238 -21.24 11.08 29.44
C THR A 238 -20.78 12.34 28.71
N ASN A 239 -19.57 12.81 28.99
CA ASN A 239 -19.00 13.99 28.34
C ASN A 239 -18.56 13.69 26.90
N LEU A 240 -18.00 12.50 26.65
CA LEU A 240 -17.66 12.07 25.30
C LEU A 240 -18.89 12.04 24.39
N GLU A 241 -20.04 11.58 24.87
CA GLU A 241 -21.30 11.61 24.09
C GLU A 241 -21.80 13.04 23.77
N LEU A 242 -21.52 14.01 24.64
CA LEU A 242 -21.79 15.42 24.33
C LEU A 242 -20.84 15.94 23.24
N ILE A 243 -19.55 15.58 23.33
CA ILE A 243 -18.53 15.98 22.35
C ILE A 243 -18.80 15.33 20.99
N ARG A 244 -19.27 14.08 20.92
CA ARG A 244 -19.72 13.44 19.68
C ARG A 244 -20.80 14.24 18.96
N LYS A 245 -21.66 14.93 19.72
CA LYS A 245 -22.72 15.80 19.18
C LYS A 245 -22.23 17.22 18.85
N GLY A 246 -20.94 17.49 18.94
CA GLY A 246 -20.34 18.82 18.78
C GLY A 246 -20.49 19.73 20.01
N GLY A 247 -20.94 19.18 21.14
CA GLY A 247 -21.22 19.91 22.37
C GLY A 247 -19.97 20.16 23.21
N ILE A 248 -19.15 21.15 22.85
CA ILE A 248 -17.91 21.49 23.57
C ILE A 248 -18.08 22.56 24.66
N GLY A 249 -19.33 22.89 25.03
CA GLY A 249 -19.62 23.97 26.00
C GLY A 249 -19.01 23.75 27.39
N LEU A 250 -18.81 22.49 27.80
CA LEU A 250 -18.12 22.13 29.04
C LEU A 250 -16.61 22.45 29.02
N LEU A 251 -16.06 22.71 27.84
CA LEU A 251 -14.65 23.04 27.58
C LEU A 251 -14.47 24.46 27.03
N LYS A 252 -15.42 25.37 27.27
CA LYS A 252 -15.37 26.77 26.80
C LYS A 252 -14.12 27.55 27.23
N ASP A 253 -13.51 27.16 28.35
CA ASP A 253 -12.33 27.83 28.91
C ASP A 253 -11.02 27.27 28.34
N ILE A 254 -11.08 26.25 27.47
CA ILE A 254 -9.93 25.70 26.77
C ILE A 254 -9.56 26.61 25.58
N PRO A 255 -8.29 27.02 25.45
CA PRO A 255 -7.85 27.90 24.36
C PRO A 255 -8.10 27.30 22.97
N GLU A 256 -8.41 28.15 21.99
CA GLU A 256 -8.55 27.75 20.59
C GLU A 256 -7.26 27.13 20.02
N SER A 257 -6.09 27.59 20.47
CA SER A 257 -4.79 27.04 20.07
C SER A 257 -4.64 25.54 20.39
N PHE A 258 -5.20 25.09 21.52
CA PHE A 258 -5.21 23.67 21.88
C PHE A 258 -6.06 22.85 20.91
N TRP A 259 -7.23 23.36 20.54
CA TRP A 259 -8.11 22.69 19.60
C TRP A 259 -7.54 22.66 18.18
N ASN A 260 -6.92 23.76 17.74
CA ASN A 260 -6.24 23.81 16.44
C ASN A 260 -5.09 22.80 16.38
N GLU A 261 -4.34 22.62 17.47
CA GLU A 261 -3.30 21.61 17.57
C GLU A 261 -3.88 20.19 17.51
N LEU A 262 -4.96 19.89 18.24
CA LEU A 262 -5.61 18.58 18.16
C LEU A 262 -6.22 18.29 16.78
N ILE A 263 -6.83 19.28 16.14
CA ILE A 263 -7.35 19.16 14.77
C ILE A 263 -6.19 18.86 13.81
N SER A 264 -5.08 19.59 13.93
CA SER A 264 -3.88 19.35 13.11
C SER A 264 -3.34 17.93 13.28
N ARG A 265 -3.24 17.44 14.52
CA ARG A 265 -2.85 16.05 14.81
C ARG A 265 -3.85 15.04 14.24
N ALA A 266 -5.14 15.27 14.44
CA ALA A 266 -6.19 14.42 13.89
C ALA A 266 -6.08 14.32 12.37
N VAL A 267 -5.89 15.44 11.66
CA VAL A 267 -5.71 15.44 10.20
C VAL A 267 -4.48 14.66 9.79
N GLN A 268 -3.35 14.83 10.48
CA GLN A 268 -2.11 14.10 10.18
C GLN A 268 -2.22 12.60 10.45
N GLU A 269 -2.93 12.18 11.50
CA GLU A 269 -3.06 10.77 11.87
C GLU A 269 -4.17 10.04 11.10
N VAL A 270 -5.26 10.73 10.78
CA VAL A 270 -6.39 10.16 10.02
C VAL A 270 -6.10 10.18 8.52
N GLY A 271 -5.44 11.21 8.02
CA GLY A 271 -5.16 11.39 6.59
C GLY A 271 -4.34 10.24 6.01
N ALA A 272 -4.73 9.79 4.82
CA ALA A 272 -4.03 8.73 4.12
C ALA A 272 -2.77 9.26 3.43
N SER A 273 -1.65 8.54 3.61
CA SER A 273 -0.37 8.85 2.95
C SER A 273 -0.31 8.17 1.59
N VAL A 274 -0.74 8.87 0.54
CA VAL A 274 -0.82 8.36 -0.84
C VAL A 274 0.29 8.95 -1.71
N ASP A 275 0.84 8.15 -2.63
CA ASP A 275 1.66 8.66 -3.74
C ASP A 275 0.79 9.43 -4.77
N GLU A 276 0.77 10.75 -4.64
CA GLU A 276 0.00 11.68 -5.49
C GLU A 276 0.31 11.51 -7.00
N PRO A 277 1.59 11.52 -7.45
CA PRO A 277 1.95 11.22 -8.83
C PRO A 277 1.32 9.96 -9.40
N VAL A 278 1.18 8.90 -8.59
CA VAL A 278 0.60 7.64 -9.06
C VAL A 278 -0.90 7.76 -9.30
N THR A 279 -1.62 8.35 -8.34
CA THR A 279 -3.07 8.50 -8.43
C THR A 279 -3.48 9.44 -9.57
N GLY A 280 -2.69 10.49 -9.82
CA GLY A 280 -2.91 11.42 -10.93
C GLY A 280 -2.59 10.85 -12.32
N ASP A 281 -1.80 9.78 -12.42
CA ASP A 281 -1.37 9.22 -13.70
C ASP A 281 -2.44 8.26 -14.30
N ILE A 282 -3.26 8.81 -15.18
CA ILE A 282 -4.31 8.07 -15.90
C ILE A 282 -3.79 7.05 -16.92
N LYS A 283 -2.46 6.85 -17.03
CA LYS A 283 -1.80 5.93 -17.99
C LYS A 283 -0.85 4.96 -17.29
N ARG A 284 -0.85 4.93 -15.96
CA ARG A 284 0.06 4.14 -15.14
C ARG A 284 0.00 2.65 -15.50
N LEU A 285 1.16 1.99 -15.47
CA LEU A 285 1.24 0.53 -15.45
C LEU A 285 1.30 0.07 -14.00
N ILE A 286 0.38 -0.81 -13.62
CA ILE A 286 0.32 -1.41 -12.28
C ILE A 286 0.61 -2.90 -12.38
N ARG A 287 1.20 -3.44 -11.32
CA ARG A 287 1.64 -4.83 -11.29
C ARG A 287 0.46 -5.78 -11.44
N LEU A 288 0.66 -6.81 -12.25
CA LEU A 288 -0.37 -7.80 -12.54
C LEU A 288 -0.71 -8.59 -11.26
N PRO A 289 -2.00 -8.63 -10.83
CA PRO A 289 -2.48 -9.57 -9.82
C PRO A 289 -1.92 -10.98 -10.01
N THR A 290 -1.50 -11.64 -8.92
CA THR A 290 -0.95 -13.01 -8.91
C THR A 290 0.34 -13.22 -9.72
N SER A 291 0.99 -12.18 -10.26
CA SER A 291 2.34 -12.30 -10.79
C SER A 291 3.37 -12.38 -9.66
N LEU A 292 4.66 -12.51 -10.01
CA LEU A 292 5.76 -12.40 -9.06
C LEU A 292 6.42 -11.02 -9.11
N HIS A 293 6.99 -10.58 -7.99
CA HIS A 293 7.77 -9.36 -7.90
C HIS A 293 9.27 -9.67 -7.98
N GLY A 294 9.92 -9.34 -9.10
CA GLY A 294 11.33 -9.65 -9.38
C GLY A 294 12.37 -9.07 -8.41
N GLY A 295 11.99 -8.09 -7.56
CA GLY A 295 12.86 -7.52 -6.53
C GLY A 295 12.71 -8.15 -5.14
N SER A 296 11.76 -9.07 -4.95
CA SER A 296 11.46 -9.67 -3.63
C SER A 296 11.01 -11.13 -3.72
N SER A 297 10.80 -11.68 -4.91
CA SER A 297 10.22 -13.01 -5.15
C SER A 297 8.81 -13.24 -4.61
N LEU A 298 8.21 -12.28 -3.90
CA LEU A 298 6.87 -12.42 -3.35
C LEU A 298 5.81 -12.33 -4.46
N ARG A 299 4.74 -13.09 -4.26
CA ARG A 299 3.54 -13.03 -5.10
C ARG A 299 2.80 -11.71 -4.88
N VAL A 300 2.28 -11.17 -5.96
CA VAL A 300 1.29 -10.08 -5.94
C VAL A 300 -0.05 -10.67 -5.50
N VAL A 301 -0.56 -10.30 -4.33
CA VAL A 301 -1.73 -10.96 -3.75
C VAL A 301 -2.94 -10.04 -3.79
N PRO A 302 -3.99 -10.39 -4.55
CA PRO A 302 -5.30 -9.75 -4.44
C PRO A 302 -5.93 -10.05 -3.08
N LEU A 303 -6.49 -9.03 -2.47
CA LEU A 303 -7.04 -9.01 -1.14
C LEU A 303 -8.46 -8.41 -1.19
N THR A 304 -9.24 -8.78 -0.19
CA THR A 304 -10.57 -8.23 0.09
C THR A 304 -10.50 -7.39 1.36
N MET A 305 -11.53 -6.59 1.60
CA MET A 305 -11.69 -5.83 2.85
C MET A 305 -11.62 -6.75 4.09
N GLU A 306 -12.12 -7.97 3.98
CA GLU A 306 -12.11 -8.95 5.08
C GLU A 306 -10.72 -9.57 5.29
N ASN A 307 -10.04 -9.96 4.22
CA ASN A 307 -8.80 -10.75 4.35
C ASN A 307 -7.54 -9.90 4.52
N ILE A 308 -7.58 -8.61 4.15
CA ILE A 308 -6.44 -7.72 4.31
C ILE A 308 -6.01 -7.65 5.78
N GLU A 309 -6.94 -7.68 6.74
CA GLU A 309 -6.65 -7.58 8.18
C GLU A 309 -5.80 -8.74 8.70
N ILE A 310 -6.02 -9.96 8.20
CA ILE A 310 -5.29 -11.16 8.63
C ILE A 310 -4.09 -11.50 7.73
N PHE A 311 -3.99 -10.87 6.57
CA PHE A 311 -2.91 -11.12 5.60
C PHE A 311 -1.52 -10.77 6.18
N ASP A 312 -0.59 -11.72 6.06
CA ASP A 312 0.83 -11.56 6.38
C ASP A 312 1.66 -11.71 5.09
N PRO A 313 2.19 -10.61 4.52
CA PRO A 313 2.94 -10.67 3.27
C PRO A 313 4.18 -11.56 3.33
N LEU A 314 4.81 -11.69 4.50
CA LEU A 314 6.03 -12.48 4.69
C LEU A 314 5.74 -13.97 4.89
N LYS A 315 4.46 -14.36 4.90
CA LYS A 315 4.00 -15.76 4.91
C LYS A 315 3.18 -16.08 3.66
N ASP A 316 2.10 -15.34 3.44
CA ASP A 316 1.04 -15.64 2.48
C ASP A 316 1.43 -15.33 1.01
N ALA A 317 2.42 -14.45 0.82
CA ALA A 317 2.99 -14.14 -0.49
C ALA A 317 4.24 -14.99 -0.83
N VAL A 318 4.68 -15.89 0.07
CA VAL A 318 5.87 -16.73 -0.11
C VAL A 318 5.51 -18.06 -0.75
N VAL A 319 5.77 -18.17 -2.05
CA VAL A 319 5.27 -19.29 -2.89
C VAL A 319 6.29 -20.38 -3.21
N PHE A 320 7.58 -20.13 -2.99
CA PHE A 320 8.64 -21.10 -3.30
C PHE A 320 8.80 -22.17 -2.21
N SER A 321 9.47 -23.27 -2.56
CA SER A 321 9.64 -24.40 -1.67
C SER A 321 10.64 -24.11 -0.54
N ASP A 322 10.68 -24.99 0.45
CA ASP A 322 11.63 -24.97 1.56
C ASP A 322 12.86 -25.87 1.31
N LYS A 323 13.01 -26.42 0.09
CA LYS A 323 14.16 -27.25 -0.28
C LYS A 323 15.45 -26.47 -0.10
N GLU A 324 16.45 -27.10 0.49
CA GLU A 324 17.75 -26.48 0.70
C GLU A 324 18.50 -26.24 -0.62
N ILE A 325 18.94 -24.99 -0.81
CA ILE A 325 19.81 -24.56 -1.89
C ILE A 325 21.08 -23.92 -1.34
N LEU A 326 22.13 -23.88 -2.17
CA LEU A 326 23.36 -23.17 -1.85
C LEU A 326 23.31 -21.76 -2.46
N VAL A 327 23.68 -20.78 -1.65
CA VAL A 327 23.84 -19.39 -2.07
C VAL A 327 25.22 -18.88 -1.65
N GLU A 328 25.76 -17.93 -2.39
CA GLU A 328 27.02 -17.27 -2.06
C GLU A 328 26.77 -15.78 -1.82
N ALA A 329 27.20 -15.30 -0.66
CA ALA A 329 27.10 -13.90 -0.29
C ALA A 329 28.47 -13.24 -0.35
N ALA A 330 28.56 -12.09 -1.02
CA ALA A 330 29.78 -11.28 -1.05
C ALA A 330 29.98 -10.46 0.24
N GLN A 331 28.90 -10.23 0.98
CA GLN A 331 28.85 -9.53 2.27
C GLN A 331 27.72 -10.12 3.11
N PRO A 332 27.74 -9.97 4.44
CA PRO A 332 26.65 -10.42 5.29
C PRO A 332 25.30 -9.82 4.87
N ALA A 333 24.27 -10.66 4.89
CA ALA A 333 22.90 -10.27 4.54
C ALA A 333 21.89 -10.97 5.44
N SER A 334 20.66 -10.47 5.49
CA SER A 334 19.59 -11.14 6.23
C SER A 334 18.23 -10.93 5.58
N CYS A 335 17.29 -11.81 5.93
CA CYS A 335 15.88 -11.65 5.58
C CYS A 335 14.96 -12.34 6.59
N ASP A 336 13.72 -11.84 6.66
CA ASP A 336 12.65 -12.38 7.49
C ASP A 336 11.55 -12.96 6.59
N LEU A 337 11.34 -14.27 6.62
CA LEU A 337 10.33 -14.95 5.82
C LEU A 337 9.77 -16.17 6.55
N ARG A 338 8.47 -16.41 6.39
CA ARG A 338 7.73 -17.50 7.05
C ARG A 338 7.89 -17.54 8.58
N GLY A 339 8.05 -16.38 9.21
CA GLY A 339 8.28 -16.26 10.65
C GLY A 339 9.68 -16.66 11.12
N ASN A 340 10.63 -16.85 10.20
CA ASN A 340 12.02 -17.17 10.50
C ASN A 340 12.94 -16.00 10.11
N HIS A 341 13.97 -15.77 10.92
CA HIS A 341 15.06 -14.84 10.61
C HIS A 341 16.25 -15.64 10.04
N PHE A 342 16.73 -15.26 8.87
CA PHE A 342 17.89 -15.87 8.21
C PHE A 342 19.05 -14.88 8.20
N GLU A 343 20.16 -15.26 8.82
CA GLU A 343 21.45 -14.57 8.68
C GLU A 343 22.32 -15.32 7.68
N ILE A 344 22.96 -14.58 6.78
CA ILE A 344 23.83 -15.10 5.74
C ILE A 344 25.21 -14.54 5.98
N GLU A 345 26.18 -15.41 6.20
CA GLU A 345 27.58 -15.02 6.35
C GLU A 345 28.24 -14.80 4.99
N GLU A 346 29.38 -14.12 4.95
CA GLU A 346 30.19 -14.03 3.74
C GLU A 346 30.64 -15.44 3.30
N GLY A 347 30.50 -15.76 2.01
CA GLY A 347 30.78 -17.07 1.44
C GLY A 347 29.55 -17.93 1.19
N VAL A 348 29.73 -19.25 1.16
CA VAL A 348 28.67 -20.21 0.76
C VAL A 348 27.82 -20.62 1.95
N ASN A 349 26.51 -20.42 1.84
CA ASN A 349 25.52 -20.72 2.86
C ASN A 349 24.47 -21.69 2.31
N THR A 350 23.88 -22.51 3.18
CA THR A 350 22.72 -23.36 2.86
C THR A 350 21.46 -22.71 3.43
N VAL A 351 20.46 -22.47 2.58
CA VAL A 351 19.20 -21.84 2.97
C VAL A 351 18.00 -22.50 2.29
N PRO A 352 16.78 -22.39 2.85
CA PRO A 352 15.57 -22.75 2.13
C PRO A 352 15.43 -21.97 0.81
N GLU A 353 14.91 -22.62 -0.23
CA GLU A 353 14.80 -22.06 -1.58
C GLU A 353 14.05 -20.72 -1.59
N TYR A 354 12.95 -20.58 -0.85
CA TYR A 354 12.22 -19.30 -0.76
C TYR A 354 13.08 -18.14 -0.24
N ALA A 355 13.94 -18.40 0.76
CA ALA A 355 14.82 -17.39 1.34
C ALA A 355 15.95 -17.04 0.37
N GLY A 356 16.57 -18.06 -0.24
CA GLY A 356 17.61 -17.85 -1.24
C GLY A 356 17.11 -17.08 -2.47
N ILE A 357 15.94 -17.43 -3.02
CA ILE A 357 15.35 -16.70 -4.16
C ILE A 357 15.03 -15.25 -3.76
N HIS A 358 14.47 -15.01 -2.57
CA HIS A 358 14.20 -13.65 -2.09
C HIS A 358 15.47 -12.79 -2.02
N LEU A 359 16.54 -13.31 -1.41
CA LEU A 359 17.83 -12.63 -1.32
C LEU A 359 18.49 -12.41 -2.69
N MET A 360 18.40 -13.39 -3.60
CA MET A 360 18.87 -13.23 -4.98
C MET A 360 18.11 -12.13 -5.71
N CYS A 361 16.78 -12.07 -5.58
CA CYS A 361 15.94 -11.00 -6.14
C CYS A 361 16.31 -9.61 -5.60
N ARG A 362 16.73 -9.52 -4.33
CA ARG A 362 17.28 -8.30 -3.72
C ARG A 362 18.72 -8.00 -4.13
N GLY A 363 19.37 -8.92 -4.83
CA GLY A 363 20.74 -8.78 -5.29
C GLY A 363 21.80 -8.94 -4.21
N THR A 364 21.46 -9.54 -3.06
CA THR A 364 22.37 -9.68 -1.91
C THR A 364 23.16 -10.99 -1.93
N VAL A 365 22.68 -12.01 -2.62
CA VAL A 365 23.36 -13.32 -2.79
C VAL A 365 23.27 -13.81 -4.24
N GLU A 366 24.13 -14.76 -4.60
CA GLU A 366 24.18 -15.41 -5.91
C GLU A 366 23.95 -16.92 -5.79
N TYR A 367 23.40 -17.55 -6.84
CA TYR A 367 23.11 -19.00 -6.85
C TYR A 367 24.36 -19.87 -7.05
N VAL A 368 24.45 -20.94 -6.26
CA VAL A 368 25.54 -21.93 -6.32
C VAL A 368 24.99 -23.33 -6.58
N VAL A 369 25.68 -24.10 -7.43
CA VAL A 369 25.34 -25.51 -7.72
C VAL A 369 26.05 -26.40 -6.70
N LYS A 370 25.35 -27.40 -6.14
CA LYS A 370 26.00 -28.47 -5.36
C LYS A 370 27.00 -29.19 -6.28
N ARG A 371 28.28 -29.16 -5.92
CA ARG A 371 29.34 -29.88 -6.64
C ARG A 371 29.23 -31.39 -6.45
#